data_AF-A0A0F9QUJ8-F1
#
_entry.id   AF-A0A0F9QUJ8-F1
#
_cell.length_a   1.000
_cell.length_b   1.000
_cell.length_c   1.000
_cell.angle_alpha   90.00
_cell.angle_beta   90.00
_cell.angle_gamma   90.00
#
_symmetry.space_group_name_H-M   'P 1'
#
loop_
_entity.id
_entity.type
_entity.pdbx_description
1 polymer ?
#
loop_
_entity_poly.entity_id
_entity_poly.type
_entity_poly.pdbx_seq_one_letter_code
_entity_poly.pdbx_strand_id
1 'polypeptide(L)' 'MDSLLWWARVWVDERGLRHTIIYDCGTEELTEEWHPVSDEVGDGQS' A
#
# COMPACT_ATOMS: atom_id res chain seq x y z
N MET A 1 -6.63 6.70 -25.94
CA MET A 1 -5.30 6.33 -25.43
C MET A 1 -5.48 6.28 -23.94
N ASP A 2 -5.50 5.09 -23.35
CA ASP A 2 -5.66 4.96 -21.90
C ASP A 2 -4.30 5.24 -21.27
N SER A 3 -4.14 6.45 -20.73
CA SER A 3 -2.95 6.84 -20.00
C SER A 3 -2.97 6.20 -18.62
N LEU A 4 -1.87 5.60 -18.18
CA LEU A 4 -1.71 5.18 -16.80
C LEU A 4 -1.80 6.43 -15.91
N LEU A 5 -2.77 6.47 -14.99
CA LEU A 5 -3.00 7.62 -14.11
C LEU A 5 -2.10 7.55 -12.87
N TRP A 6 -1.89 6.35 -12.35
CA TRP A 6 -1.05 6.10 -11.18
C TRP A 6 -0.61 4.63 -11.16
N TRP A 7 0.46 4.33 -10.42
CA TRP A 7 0.82 2.97 -10.05
C TRP A 7 1.13 2.88 -8.56
N ALA A 8 0.94 1.69 -8.00
CA ALA A 8 1.29 1.42 -6.62
C ALA A 8 2.10 0.11 -6.51
N ARG A 9 3.06 0.09 -5.58
CA ARG A 9 3.78 -1.12 -5.20
C ARG A 9 3.57 -1.37 -3.71
N VAL A 10 3.11 -2.57 -3.37
CA VAL A 10 2.85 -2.98 -2.00
C VAL A 10 3.61 -4.26 -1.69
N TRP A 11 4.32 -4.29 -0.57
CA TRP A 11 4.96 -5.50 -0.05
C TRP A 11 4.99 -5.49 1.48
N VAL A 12 5.22 -6.67 2.06
CA VAL A 12 5.44 -6.83 3.49
C VAL A 12 6.91 -7.17 3.71
N ASP A 13 7.55 -6.51 4.67
CA ASP A 13 8.93 -6.80 5.04
C ASP A 13 9.04 -7.89 6.11
N GLU A 14 10.28 -8.26 6.45
CA GLU A 14 10.58 -9.25 7.50
C GLU A 14 10.13 -8.85 8.91
N ARG A 15 9.82 -7.57 9.12
CA ARG A 15 9.35 -7.01 10.40
C ARG A 15 7.82 -6.96 10.48
N GLY A 16 7.12 -7.46 9.45
CA GLY A 16 5.66 -7.40 9.38
C GLY A 16 5.12 -6.00 9.12
N LEU A 17 5.92 -5.10 8.54
CA LEU A 17 5.44 -3.81 8.08
C LEU A 17 4.98 -3.92 6.63
N ARG A 18 3.81 -3.36 6.33
CA ARG A 18 3.33 -3.11 4.97
C ARG A 18 3.93 -1.80 4.46
N HIS A 19 4.64 -1.91 3.35
CA HIS A 19 5.22 -0.80 2.62
C HIS A 19 4.31 -0.53 1.42
N THR A 20 3.91 0.73 1.24
CA THR A 20 3.13 1.19 0.11
C THR A 20 3.86 2.33 -0.56
N ILE A 21 4.18 2.19 -1.85
CA ILE A 21 4.63 3.29 -2.71
C ILE A 21 3.51 3.59 -3.69
N ILE A 22 3.11 4.86 -3.80
CA ILE A 22 2.15 5.36 -4.77
C ILE A 22 2.83 6.43 -5.63
N TYR A 23 2.73 6.29 -6.94
CA TYR A 23 3.22 7.27 -7.91
C TYR A 23 2.08 7.76 -8.79
N ASP A 24 1.82 9.06 -8.76
CA ASP A 24 0.86 9.73 -9.64
C ASP A 24 1.57 10.14 -10.94
N CYS A 25 1.12 9.59 -12.06
CA CYS A 25 1.73 9.86 -13.37
C CYS A 25 1.30 11.22 -13.95
N GLY A 26 0.23 11.81 -13.42
CA GLY A 26 -0.28 13.12 -13.81
C GLY A 26 0.42 14.26 -13.08
N THR A 27 0.82 14.07 -11.82
CA THR A 27 1.52 15.09 -11.02
C THR A 27 3.02 14.82 -10.85
N GLU A 28 3.50 13.64 -11.22
CA GLU A 28 4.86 13.14 -10.95
C GLU A 28 5.21 13.05 -9.44
N GLU A 29 4.20 13.06 -8.56
CA GLU A 29 4.38 12.96 -7.13
C GLU A 29 4.52 11.51 -6.66
N LEU A 30 5.40 11.30 -5.68
CA LEU A 30 5.64 10.01 -5.04
C LEU A 30 5.31 10.10 -3.55
N THR A 31 4.45 9.20 -3.09
CA THR A 31 4.08 9.06 -1.68
C THR A 31 4.50 7.68 -1.18
N GLU A 32 5.14 7.64 -0.01
CA GLU A 32 5.56 6.41 0.66
C GLU A 32 4.91 6.32 2.03
N GLU A 33 4.27 5.18 2.30
CA GLU A 33 3.57 4.92 3.56
C GLU A 33 3.99 3.58 4.16
N TRP A 34 4.04 3.55 5.49
CA TRP A 34 4.53 2.42 6.28
C TRP A 34 3.51 2.14 7.39
N HIS A 35 2.93 0.94 7.36
CA HIS A 35 1.93 0.55 8.34
C HIS A 35 2.27 -0.81 8.93
N PRO A 36 2.03 -1.05 10.24
CA PRO A 36 2.00 -2.42 10.74
C PRO A 36 0.94 -3.21 9.96
N VAL A 37 1.25 -4.46 9.60
CA VAL A 37 0.21 -5.39 9.18
C VAL A 37 -0.63 -5.70 10.41
N SER A 38 -1.82 -5.12 10.50
CA SER A 38 -2.76 -5.46 11.56
C SER A 38 -3.26 -6.88 11.32
N ASP A 39 -3.01 -7.77 12.28
CA ASP A 39 -3.80 -8.99 12.42
C ASP A 39 -5.20 -8.57 12.87
N GLU A 40 -6.05 -8.12 11.95
CA GLU A 40 -7.49 -8.09 12.21
C GLU A 40 -8.02 -9.53 12.18
N VAL A 41 -7.59 -10.34 13.15
CA VAL A 41 -8.45 -11.40 13.67
C VAL A 41 -9.53 -10.70 14.47
N GLY A 42 -10.50 -10.14 13.74
CA GLY A 42 -11.82 -9.89 14.28
C GLY A 42 -12.47 -11.26 14.45
N ASP A 43 -12.44 -11.75 15.69
CA ASP A 43 -13.05 -12.99 16.14
C ASP A 43 -14.43 -13.21 15.53
N GLY A 44 -14.53 -14.15 14.59
CA GLY A 44 -15.77 -14.85 14.39
C GLY A 44 -16.00 -15.75 15.61
N GLN A 45 -16.80 -15.30 16.59
CA GLN A 45 -17.61 -16.15 17.49
C GLN A 45 -18.45 -15.34 18.49
N SER A 46 -19.73 -15.09 18.15
CA SER A 46 -20.93 -15.55 18.89
C SER A 46 -22.18 -14.83 18.41
#